data_AF-A0A257W5A6-F1
#
_entry.id   AF-A0A257W5A6-F1
#
_cell.length_a   1.000
_cell.length_b   1.000
_cell.length_c   1.000
_cell.angle_alpha   90.00
_cell.angle_beta   90.00
_cell.angle_gamma   90.00
#
_symmetry.space_group_name_H-M   'P 1'
#
loop_
_entity.id
_entity.type
_entity.pdbx_description
1 polymer ?
#
loop_
_entity_poly.entity_id
_entity_poly.type
_entity_poly.pdbx_seq_one_letter_code
_entity_poly.pdbx_strand_id
1 'polypeptide(L)'
;MNEKLIQYIWRFQYYDHAQLQTTTGGAIQVIHPGILNHDQGPDFSNARIRIGDQLWAGHVEVHLCTSDWAKHGHGADPHYKNVILHVVWEHDQPINDIPVLELSG
;
A
#
# COMPACT_ATOMS: atom_id res chain seq x y z
N MET A 1 -16.68 2.90 -4.51
CA MET A 1 -15.70 2.17 -3.67
C MET A 1 -15.38 3.04 -2.45
N ASN A 2 -14.97 2.47 -1.31
CA ASN A 2 -14.46 3.24 -0.17
C ASN A 2 -13.21 2.59 0.41
N GLU A 3 -12.40 3.34 1.16
CA GLU A 3 -11.12 2.87 1.72
C GLU A 3 -11.29 1.69 2.67
N LYS A 4 -12.35 1.67 3.49
CA LYS A 4 -12.62 0.55 4.41
C LYS A 4 -12.78 -0.79 3.68
N LEU A 5 -13.38 -0.78 2.48
CA LEU A 5 -13.51 -1.97 1.66
C LEU A 5 -12.15 -2.38 1.08
N ILE A 6 -11.32 -1.44 0.66
CA ILE A 6 -9.96 -1.73 0.16
C ILE A 6 -9.07 -2.25 1.29
N GLN A 7 -9.13 -1.67 2.49
CA GLN A 7 -8.47 -2.18 3.69
C GLN A 7 -8.92 -3.61 4.00
N TYR A 8 -10.22 -3.91 3.87
CA TYR A 8 -10.74 -5.26 4.06
C TYR A 8 -10.19 -6.24 3.01
N ILE A 9 -10.22 -5.86 1.74
CA ILE A 9 -9.64 -6.63 0.62
C ILE A 9 -8.15 -6.87 0.87
N TRP A 10 -7.40 -5.84 1.25
CA TRP A 10 -5.98 -5.91 1.60
C TRP A 10 -5.71 -6.90 2.73
N ARG A 11 -6.38 -6.69 3.87
CA ARG A 11 -6.19 -7.45 5.12
C ARG A 11 -6.44 -8.94 4.95
N PHE A 12 -7.54 -9.28 4.27
CA PHE A 12 -7.94 -10.66 4.05
C PHE A 12 -7.42 -11.24 2.74
N GLN A 13 -6.64 -10.43 2.00
CA GLN A 13 -5.95 -10.83 0.78
C GLN A 13 -6.90 -11.34 -0.32
N TYR A 14 -8.06 -10.69 -0.47
CA TYR A 14 -9.10 -11.02 -1.46
C TYR A 14 -8.81 -10.40 -2.83
N TYR A 15 -7.66 -10.72 -3.40
CA TYR A 15 -7.21 -10.35 -4.74
C TYR A 15 -6.39 -11.50 -5.34
N ASP A 16 -6.12 -11.44 -6.64
CA ASP A 16 -5.26 -12.44 -7.28
C ASP A 16 -3.80 -12.27 -6.82
N HIS A 17 -3.22 -13.35 -6.30
CA HIS A 17 -1.86 -13.40 -5.80
C HIS A 17 -0.84 -13.71 -6.88
N ALA A 18 -1.27 -14.30 -8.01
CA ALA A 18 -0.37 -14.93 -8.97
C ALA A 18 0.50 -13.92 -9.72
N GLN A 19 0.06 -12.65 -9.84
CA GLN A 19 0.73 -11.64 -10.66
C GLN A 19 0.74 -10.24 -10.01
N LEU A 20 0.82 -10.14 -8.69
CA LEU A 20 0.95 -8.84 -8.05
C LEU A 20 2.26 -8.17 -8.48
N GLN A 21 2.15 -6.94 -8.96
CA GLN A 21 3.27 -6.11 -9.35
C GLN A 21 3.01 -4.67 -8.93
N THR A 22 4.08 -3.91 -8.72
CA THR A 22 3.95 -2.46 -8.59
C THR A 22 3.49 -1.87 -9.93
N THR A 23 2.98 -0.64 -9.91
CA THR A 23 2.68 0.14 -11.13
C THR A 23 3.91 0.39 -12.01
N THR A 24 5.11 0.13 -11.49
CA THR A 24 6.40 0.18 -12.19
C THR A 24 6.95 -1.19 -12.59
N GLY A 25 6.20 -2.28 -12.39
CA GLY A 25 6.54 -3.64 -12.82
C GLY A 25 7.37 -4.47 -11.83
N GLY A 26 7.58 -3.99 -10.60
CA GLY A 26 8.29 -4.74 -9.56
C GLY A 26 7.40 -5.85 -9.00
N ALA A 27 7.81 -7.11 -9.11
CA ALA A 27 7.04 -8.24 -8.59
C ALA A 27 6.80 -8.12 -7.08
N ILE A 28 5.55 -8.30 -6.64
CA ILE A 28 5.14 -8.20 -5.24
C ILE A 28 4.78 -9.59 -4.72
N GLN A 29 5.26 -9.90 -3.53
CA GLN A 29 4.76 -11.02 -2.73
C GLN A 29 4.45 -10.54 -1.32
N VAL A 30 3.17 -10.67 -0.92
CA VAL A 30 2.70 -10.31 0.42
C VAL A 30 3.01 -11.46 1.40
N ILE A 31 4.05 -11.30 2.23
CA ILE A 31 4.40 -12.28 3.27
C ILE A 31 3.53 -12.07 4.50
N HIS A 32 3.27 -10.81 4.85
CA HIS A 32 2.35 -10.40 5.91
C HIS A 32 1.74 -9.04 5.52
N PRO A 33 0.40 -8.91 5.38
CA PRO A 33 -0.24 -7.66 4.95
C PRO A 33 -0.11 -6.53 5.99
N GLY A 34 0.26 -6.86 7.22
CA GLY A 34 0.33 -5.95 8.35
C GLY A 34 -0.83 -6.13 9.31
N ILE A 35 -0.80 -5.36 10.40
CA ILE A 35 -1.81 -5.31 11.45
C ILE A 35 -2.58 -4.01 11.26
N LEU A 36 -3.89 -4.11 11.08
CA LEU A 36 -4.78 -2.95 10.94
C LEU A 36 -4.55 -1.99 12.13
N ASN A 37 -4.24 -0.75 11.80
CA ASN A 37 -4.05 0.33 12.75
C ASN A 37 -5.40 1.01 13.01
N HIS A 38 -5.69 1.29 14.28
CA HIS A 38 -6.90 2.03 14.70
C HIS A 38 -6.57 3.43 15.23
N ASP A 39 -5.28 3.75 15.33
CA ASP A 39 -4.76 5.01 15.80
C ASP A 39 -4.26 5.87 14.62
N GLN A 40 -3.61 6.99 14.93
CA GLN A 40 -2.99 7.84 13.92
C GLN A 40 -1.89 7.11 13.16
N GLY A 41 -1.70 7.48 11.90
CA GLY A 41 -0.63 7.00 11.03
C GLY A 41 -1.16 6.03 9.97
N PRO A 42 -0.28 5.19 9.41
CA PRO A 42 -0.65 4.35 8.28
C PRO A 42 -1.71 3.31 8.63
N ASP A 43 -2.49 2.87 7.63
CA ASP A 43 -3.58 1.91 7.80
C ASP A 43 -3.14 0.55 8.35
N PHE A 44 -1.94 0.08 7.99
CA PHE A 44 -1.41 -1.19 8.49
C PHE A 44 0.04 -1.04 8.97
N SER A 45 0.29 -1.54 10.17
CA SER A 45 1.62 -1.60 10.77
C SER A 45 2.27 -2.98 10.59
N ASN A 46 3.60 -3.07 10.69
CA ASN A 46 4.34 -4.34 10.70
C ASN A 46 4.03 -5.27 9.50
N ALA A 47 3.86 -4.69 8.32
CA ALA A 47 3.79 -5.45 7.07
C ALA A 47 5.16 -6.02 6.70
N ARG A 48 5.14 -7.15 5.99
CA ARG A 48 6.32 -7.78 5.38
C ARG A 48 6.00 -8.08 3.93
N ILE A 49 6.62 -7.34 3.03
CA ILE A 49 6.34 -7.41 1.59
C ILE A 49 7.66 -7.64 0.88
N ARG A 50 7.71 -8.64 0.00
CA ARG A 50 8.84 -8.81 -0.91
C ARG A 50 8.52 -8.05 -2.20
N ILE A 51 9.42 -7.17 -2.62
CA ILE A 51 9.32 -6.39 -3.86
C ILE A 51 10.60 -6.65 -4.66
N GLY A 52 10.48 -7.30 -5.81
CA GLY A 52 11.62 -7.91 -6.51
C GLY A 52 12.32 -8.92 -5.59
N ASP A 53 13.64 -8.79 -5.44
CA ASP A 53 14.45 -9.67 -4.59
C ASP A 53 14.55 -9.21 -3.12
N GLN A 54 14.04 -8.01 -2.81
CA GLN A 54 14.18 -7.40 -1.49
C GLN A 54 12.96 -7.68 -0.62
N LEU A 55 13.20 -8.14 0.61
CA LEU A 55 12.17 -8.19 1.65
C LEU A 55 12.16 -6.85 2.40
N TRP A 56 11.00 -6.20 2.42
CA TRP A 56 10.74 -4.95 3.12
C TRP A 56 9.92 -5.21 4.39
N ALA A 57 10.21 -4.46 5.45
CA ALA A 57 9.45 -4.45 6.69
C ALA A 57 9.07 -3.01 7.03
N GLY A 58 7.78 -2.75 7.24
CA GLY A 58 7.29 -1.39 7.44
C GLY A 58 5.77 -1.31 7.51
N HIS A 59 5.21 -0.25 6.93
CA HIS A 59 3.79 0.04 6.95
C HIS A 59 3.17 -0.04 5.56
N VAL A 60 1.87 -0.25 5.50
CA VAL A 60 1.08 -0.15 4.26
C VAL A 60 0.05 0.93 4.46
N GLU A 61 -0.08 1.78 3.46
CA GLU A 61 -1.12 2.79 3.39
C GLU A 61 -2.11 2.47 2.28
N VAL A 62 -3.40 2.71 2.52
CA VAL A 62 -4.48 2.39 1.59
C VAL A 62 -5.27 3.64 1.24
N HIS A 63 -5.44 3.90 -0.05
CA HIS A 63 -6.29 5.01 -0.52
C HIS A 63 -7.18 4.59 -1.69
N LEU A 64 -8.14 5.43 -2.05
CA LEU A 64 -8.87 5.27 -3.32
C LEU A 64 -7.94 5.59 -4.49
N CYS A 65 -7.31 6.75 -4.45
CA CYS A 65 -6.44 7.24 -5.51
C CYS A 65 -5.01 7.40 -5.02
N THR A 66 -4.04 7.28 -5.93
CA THR A 66 -2.64 7.62 -5.59
C THR A 66 -2.51 9.09 -5.20
N SER A 67 -3.31 9.97 -5.80
CA SER A 67 -3.34 11.40 -5.49
C SER A 67 -3.72 11.75 -4.05
N ASP A 68 -4.39 10.84 -3.34
CA ASP A 68 -4.81 11.08 -1.95
C ASP A 68 -3.61 11.16 -0.99
N TRP A 69 -2.48 10.52 -1.35
CA TRP A 69 -1.22 10.66 -0.60
C TRP A 69 -0.79 12.12 -0.41
N ALA A 70 -0.84 12.89 -1.51
CA ALA A 70 -0.48 14.29 -1.50
C ALA A 70 -1.57 15.15 -0.86
N LYS A 71 -2.86 14.83 -1.10
CA LYS A 71 -4.00 15.56 -0.52
C LYS A 71 -4.01 15.51 1.00
N HIS A 72 -3.61 14.37 1.58
CA HIS A 72 -3.51 14.19 3.02
C HIS A 72 -2.18 14.67 3.61
N GLY A 73 -1.22 15.10 2.77
CA GLY A 73 0.06 15.64 3.23
C GLY A 73 1.02 14.57 3.79
N HIS A 74 0.80 13.29 3.51
CA HIS A 74 1.58 12.19 4.08
C HIS A 74 3.07 12.27 3.75
N GLY A 75 3.44 12.82 2.58
CA GLY A 75 4.85 13.01 2.21
C GLY A 75 5.65 13.89 3.18
N ALA A 76 4.99 14.79 3.91
CA ALA A 76 5.64 15.66 4.91
C ALA A 76 5.48 15.13 6.35
N ASP A 77 4.63 14.11 6.57
CA ASP A 77 4.30 13.61 7.88
C ASP A 77 5.29 12.50 8.33
N PRO A 78 6.03 12.69 9.44
CA PRO A 78 6.96 11.68 9.96
C PRO A 78 6.34 10.31 10.24
N HIS A 79 5.05 10.21 10.53
CA HIS A 79 4.38 8.92 10.79
C HIS A 79 4.35 8.01 9.56
N TYR A 80 4.48 8.58 8.36
CA TYR A 80 4.37 7.87 7.08
C TYR A 80 5.72 7.51 6.45
N LYS A 81 6.84 7.91 7.07
CA LYS A 81 8.21 7.66 6.55
C LYS A 81 8.56 6.18 6.38
N ASN A 82 7.89 5.30 7.11
CA ASN A 82 8.11 3.85 7.06
C ASN A 82 7.06 3.11 6.23
N VAL A 83 6.25 3.82 5.43
CA VAL A 83 5.37 3.18 4.44
C VAL A 83 6.23 2.55 3.35
N ILE A 84 6.07 1.25 3.16
CA ILE A 84 6.83 0.44 2.20
C ILE A 84 6.01 0.07 0.96
N LEU A 85 4.70 0.29 1.01
CA LEU A 85 3.77 0.03 -0.09
C LEU A 85 2.54 0.92 0.08
N HIS A 86 2.15 1.59 -1.00
CA HIS A 86 0.88 2.32 -1.09
C HIS A 86 -0.08 1.49 -1.94
N VAL A 87 -1.13 0.97 -1.32
CA VAL A 87 -2.17 0.18 -1.99
C VAL A 87 -3.30 1.12 -2.38
N VAL A 88 -3.67 1.13 -3.65
CA VAL A 88 -4.71 2.02 -4.17
C VAL A 88 -5.75 1.23 -4.94
N TRP A 89 -6.96 1.78 -5.00
CA TRP A 89 -7.93 1.29 -5.98
C TRP A 89 -7.54 1.73 -7.39
N GLU A 90 -7.17 3.00 -7.56
CA GLU A 90 -6.84 3.60 -8.86
C GLU A 90 -5.49 4.35 -8.80
N HIS A 91 -4.61 4.07 -9.74
CA HIS A 91 -3.35 4.78 -9.94
C HIS A 91 -3.54 5.97 -10.89
N ASP A 92 -3.99 7.10 -10.33
CA ASP A 92 -4.38 8.30 -11.08
C ASP A 92 -3.23 9.31 -11.32
N GLN A 93 -2.11 9.18 -10.60
CA GLN A 93 -0.92 9.99 -10.81
C GLN A 93 0.36 9.29 -10.32
N PRO A 94 1.53 9.64 -10.91
CA PRO A 94 2.81 9.19 -10.39
C PRO A 94 3.07 9.69 -8.96
N ILE A 95 3.71 8.85 -8.16
CA ILE A 95 4.26 9.20 -6.86
C ILE A 95 5.73 8.77 -6.81
N ASN A 96 6.57 9.60 -6.22
CA ASN A 96 7.99 9.28 -6.04
C ASN A 96 8.20 8.56 -4.70
N ASP A 97 9.22 7.72 -4.64
CA ASP A 97 9.79 7.14 -3.42
C ASP A 97 8.97 6.03 -2.72
N ILE A 98 7.76 5.72 -3.18
CA ILE A 98 6.92 4.67 -2.58
C ILE A 98 6.41 3.71 -3.67
N PRO A 99 6.65 2.40 -3.56
CA PRO A 99 6.02 1.41 -4.44
C PRO A 99 4.49 1.47 -4.34
N VAL A 100 3.80 1.46 -5.48
CA VAL A 100 2.33 1.47 -5.53
C VAL A 100 1.81 0.15 -6.07
N LEU A 101 0.79 -0.41 -5.42
CA LEU A 101 -0.01 -1.53 -5.93
C LEU A 101 -1.42 -1.04 -6.24
N GLU A 102 -1.88 -1.25 -7.46
CA GLU A 102 -3.26 -0.99 -7.88
C GLU A 102 -4.09 -2.28 -7.81
N LEU A 103 -5.30 -2.21 -7.24
CA LEU A 103 -6.20 -3.37 -7.07
C LEU A 103 -7.41 -3.41 -8.02
N SER A 104 -7.63 -2.37 -8.83
CA SER A 104 -8.75 -2.35 -9.79
C SER A 104 -8.45 -2.99 -11.16
N GLY A 105 -7.18 -3.32 -11.42
CA GLY A 105 -6.68 -3.92 -12.65
C GLY A 105 -6.81 -5.43 -12.74
#